data_AF-A0A967ANN0-F1
#
_entry.id   AF-A0A967ANN0-F1
#
_cell.length_a   1.000
_cell.length_b   1.000
_cell.length_c   1.000
_cell.angle_alpha   90.00
_cell.angle_beta   90.00
_cell.angle_gamma   90.00
#
_symmetry.space_group_name_H-M   'P 1'
#
loop_
_entity.id
_entity.type
_entity.pdbx_description
1 polymer ?
#
loop_
_entity_poly.entity_id
_entity_poly.type
_entity_poly.pdbx_seq_one_letter_code
_entity_poly.pdbx_strand_id
1 'polypeptide(L)' 'MKCARCSGLMVADHLLDMQESYIPMWMQAMRCLACGNLVDPWIHFNRTTQRARRARRLATRLTTKANRPAVAA' A
#
# COMPACT_ATOMS: atom_id res chain seq x y z
N MET A 1 -8.29 10.90 14.55
CA MET A 1 -7.74 10.80 13.17
C MET A 1 -8.77 11.32 12.17
N LYS A 2 -8.34 11.94 11.06
CA LYS A 2 -9.21 12.38 9.95
C LYS A 2 -8.96 11.54 8.69
N CYS A 3 -10.01 11.30 7.92
CA CYS A 3 -9.92 10.53 6.68
C CYS A 3 -9.14 11.28 5.60
N ALA A 4 -8.14 10.62 4.99
CA ALA A 4 -7.36 11.21 3.90
C ALA A 4 -8.17 11.47 2.61
N ARG A 5 -9.36 10.87 2.45
CA ARG A 5 -10.22 11.05 1.26
C ARG A 5 -11.22 12.19 1.40
N CYS A 6 -11.85 12.35 2.57
CA CYS A 6 -12.95 13.31 2.76
C CYS A 6 -12.81 14.17 4.02
N SER A 7 -11.70 14.07 4.76
CA SER A 7 -11.48 14.74 6.04
C SER A 7 -12.47 14.38 7.17
N GLY A 8 -13.35 13.41 6.95
CA GLY A 8 -14.34 12.94 7.93
C GLY A 8 -13.73 12.16 9.10
N LEU A 9 -14.55 11.91 10.12
CA LEU A 9 -14.16 11.16 11.32
C LEU A 9 -13.78 9.72 10.96
N MET A 10 -12.69 9.24 11.57
CA MET A 10 -12.28 7.84 11.52
C MET A 10 -12.40 7.20 12.89
N VAL A 11 -12.93 5.98 12.93
CA VAL A 11 -13.09 5.16 14.14
C VAL A 11 -12.41 3.80 13.95
N ALA A 12 -12.03 3.18 15.05
CA ALA A 12 -11.54 1.80 15.03
C ALA A 12 -12.69 0.85 14.65
N ASP A 13 -12.39 -0.13 13.81
CA ASP A 13 -13.31 -1.15 13.34
C ASP A 13 -12.59 -2.51 13.29
N HIS A 14 -13.32 -3.60 13.49
CA HIS A 14 -12.78 -4.96 13.42
C HIS A 14 -13.21 -5.60 12.10
N LEU A 15 -12.23 -5.84 11.23
CA LEU A 15 -12.45 -6.47 9.94
C LEU A 15 -12.18 -7.97 10.04
N LEU A 16 -12.99 -8.77 9.37
CA LEU A 16 -12.79 -10.20 9.23
C LEU A 16 -12.28 -10.51 7.82
N ASP A 17 -11.14 -11.19 7.73
CA ASP A 17 -10.67 -11.74 6.46
C ASP A 17 -11.40 -13.07 6.21
N MET A 18 -12.25 -13.11 5.18
CA MET A 18 -13.01 -14.30 4.81
C MET A 18 -12.21 -15.29 3.97
N GLN A 19 -11.07 -14.87 3.41
CA GLN A 19 -10.30 -15.65 2.45
C GLN A 19 -9.06 -16.30 3.08
N GLU A 20 -8.38 -15.62 4.02
CA GLU A 20 -7.33 -16.23 4.83
C GLU A 20 -7.82 -16.59 6.23
N SER A 21 -8.19 -17.86 6.39
CA SER A 21 -8.48 -18.49 7.68
C SER A 21 -7.19 -18.75 8.46
N TYR A 22 -6.49 -17.70 8.89
CA TYR A 22 -5.38 -17.85 9.84
C TYR A 22 -5.60 -16.96 11.06
N ILE A 23 -5.46 -17.56 12.24
CA ILE A 23 -5.74 -16.89 13.52
C ILE A 23 -4.68 -15.80 13.74
N PRO A 24 -5.08 -14.57 14.13
CA PRO A 24 -6.46 -14.13 14.35
C PRO A 24 -7.15 -13.68 13.05
N MET A 25 -8.32 -14.24 12.78
CA MET A 25 -9.18 -13.92 11.60
C MET A 25 -9.72 -12.48 11.61
N TRP A 26 -9.47 -11.74 12.70
CA TRP A 26 -9.98 -10.40 12.95
C TRP A 26 -8.80 -9.44 13.09
N MET A 27 -8.87 -8.35 12.32
CA MET A 27 -7.85 -7.32 12.29
C MET A 27 -8.48 -5.96 12.61
N GLN A 28 -7.80 -5.17 13.43
CA GLN A 28 -8.22 -3.80 13.69
C GLN A 28 -7.81 -2.88 12.54
N ALA A 29 -8.78 -2.15 11.99
CA ALA A 29 -8.59 -1.13 10.98
C ALA A 29 -9.25 0.18 11.40
N MET A 30 -9.02 1.24 10.62
CA MET A 30 -9.70 2.52 10.80
C MET A 30 -10.71 2.74 9.67
N ARG A 31 -12.00 2.88 10.00
CA ARG A 31 -13.08 3.19 9.05
C ARG A 31 -13.50 4.64 9.13
N CYS A 32 -13.62 5.30 7.99
CA CYS A 32 -14.29 6.60 7.92
C CYS A 32 -15.80 6.44 7.91
N LEU A 33 -16.49 7.11 8.84
CA LEU A 33 -17.96 7.08 8.93
C LEU A 33 -18.65 7.87 7.81
N ALA A 34 -17.94 8.83 7.18
CA ALA A 34 -18.53 9.68 6.15
C ALA A 34 -18.43 9.08 4.73
N CYS A 35 -17.32 8.42 4.39
CA CYS A 35 -17.08 7.92 3.03
C CYS A 35 -16.73 6.43 2.95
N GLY A 36 -16.67 5.73 4.08
CA GLY A 36 -16.33 4.30 4.13
C GLY A 36 -14.87 3.96 3.85
N ASN A 37 -13.97 4.95 3.72
CA ASN A 37 -12.55 4.66 3.50
C ASN A 37 -11.96 3.87 4.68
N LEU A 38 -11.31 2.75 4.35
CA LEU A 38 -10.63 1.89 5.30
C LEU A 38 -9.12 2.08 5.24
N VAL A 39 -8.49 2.20 6.41
CA VAL A 39 -7.04 2.17 6.57
C VAL A 39 -6.69 0.97 7.43
N ASP A 40 -6.18 -0.05 6.78
CA ASP A 40 -5.67 -1.29 7.36
C ASP A 40 -4.13 -1.21 7.38
N PRO A 41 -3.47 -1.34 8.54
CA PRO A 41 -2.01 -1.24 8.66
C PRO A 41 -1.24 -2.26 7.80
N TRP A 42 -1.76 -3.48 7.66
CA TRP A 42 -1.13 -4.56 6.90
C TRP A 42 -1.30 -4.37 5.39
N ILE A 43 -2.50 -4.02 4.94
CA ILE A 43 -2.73 -3.63 3.55
C ILE A 43 -1.87 -2.42 3.20
N HIS A 44 -1.77 -1.45 4.10
CA HIS A 44 -0.91 -0.29 3.90
C HIS A 44 0.55 -0.71 3.76
N PHE A 45 1.08 -1.53 4.68
CA PHE A 45 2.45 -2.05 4.64
C PHE A 45 2.75 -2.84 3.36
N ASN A 46 1.84 -3.72 2.95
CA ASN A 46 2.00 -4.50 1.72
C ASN A 46 2.06 -3.57 0.50
N ARG A 47 1.15 -2.60 0.40
CA ARG A 47 1.12 -1.62 -0.70
C ARG A 47 2.38 -0.74 -0.72
N THR A 48 2.85 -0.25 0.41
CA THR A 48 4.08 0.56 0.47
C THR A 48 5.30 -0.27 0.08
N THR A 49 5.41 -1.50 0.56
CA THR A 49 6.48 -2.44 0.19
C THR A 49 6.49 -2.72 -1.31
N GLN A 50 5.33 -2.99 -1.90
CA GLN A 50 5.22 -3.23 -3.34
C GLN A 50 5.59 -1.98 -4.16
N ARG A 51 5.16 -0.79 -3.73
CA ARG A 51 5.54 0.48 -4.37
C ARG A 51 7.05 0.71 -4.33
N ALA A 52 7.67 0.51 -3.16
CA ALA A 52 9.12 0.62 -3.01
C ALA A 52 9.86 -0.36 -3.94
N ARG A 53 9.41 -1.62 -4.01
CA ARG A 53 9.97 -2.62 -4.94
C ARG A 53 9.84 -2.18 -6.41
N ARG A 54 8.70 -1.62 -6.81
CA ARG A 54 8.49 -1.11 -8.18
C ARG A 54 9.41 0.09 -8.48
N ALA A 55 9.49 1.05 -7.57
CA ALA A 55 10.37 2.22 -7.69
C ALA A 55 11.83 1.80 -7.84
N ARG A 56 12.30 0.85 -7.02
CA ARG A 56 13.66 0.30 -7.13
C ARG A 56 13.92 -0.33 -8.50
N ARG A 57 12.99 -1.14 -9.01
CA ARG A 57 13.13 -1.75 -10.35
C ARG A 57 13.19 -0.70 -11.47
N LEU A 58 12.37 0.35 -11.38
CA LEU A 58 12.39 1.44 -12.35
C LEU A 58 13.73 2.18 -12.31
N ALA A 59 14.22 2.51 -11.10
CA ALA A 59 15.52 3.15 -10.92
C ALA A 59 16.66 2.30 -11.52
N THR A 60 16.69 0.99 -11.26
CA THR A 60 17.68 0.08 -11.86
C THR A 60 17.60 0.08 -13.39
N ARG A 61 16.41 0.07 -13.99
CA ARG A 61 16.27 0.12 -15.45
C ARG A 61 16.79 1.42 -16.05
N LEU A 62 16.52 2.55 -15.39
CA LEU A 62 16.99 3.86 -15.83
C LEU A 62 18.51 3.96 -15.76
N THR A 63 19.14 3.47 -14.69
CA THR A 63 20.60 3.47 -14.57
C THR A 63 21.27 2.55 -15.60
N THR A 64 20.71 1.35 -15.87
CA THR A 64 21.24 0.46 -16.92
C THR A 64 21.10 1.08 -18.32
N LYS A 65 20.00 1.80 -18.60
CA LYS A 65 19.81 2.49 -19.89
C LYS A 65 20.81 3.63 -20.07
N ALA A 66 21.11 4.39 -19.02
CA ALA A 66 22.09 5.47 -19.05
C ALA A 66 23.53 4.96 -19.26
N ASN A 67 23.86 3.79 -18.72
CA ASN A 67 25.19 3.17 -18.85
C ASN A 67 25.37 2.31 -20.11
N ARG A 68 24.40 2.29 -21.05
CA ARG A 68 24.57 1.54 -22.30
C ARG A 68 25.59 2.29 -23.17
N PRO A 69 26.76 1.71 -23.48
CA PRO A 69 27.72 2.38 -24.35
C PRO A 69 27.08 2.58 -25.72
N ALA A 70 27.22 3.78 -26.29
CA ALA A 70 26.91 4.00 -27.69
C ALA A 70 27.81 3.04 -28.49
N VAL A 71 27.22 2.01 -29.08
CA VAL A 71 27.94 1.10 -29.97
C VAL A 71 28.46 1.98 -31.11
N ALA A 72 29.77 2.18 -31.15
CA ALA A 72 30.45 2.87 -32.23
C ALA A 72 30.22 2.08 -33.52
N ALA A 73 29.64 2.76 -34.52
CA ALA A 73 29.44 2.27 -35.88
C ALA A 73 30.76 2.34 -36.67
#